data_AF-A0A3D2J2I3-F1
#
_entry.id   AF-A0A3D2J2I3-F1
#
_cell.length_a   1.000
_cell.length_b   1.000
_cell.length_c   1.000
_cell.angle_alpha   90.00
_cell.angle_beta   90.00
_cell.angle_gamma   90.00
#
_symmetry.space_group_name_H-M   'P 1'
#
loop_
_entity.id
_entity.type
_entity.pdbx_description
1 polymer ?
#
loop_
_entity_poly.entity_id
_entity_poly.type
_entity_poly.pdbx_seq_one_letter_code
_entity_poly.pdbx_strand_id
1 'polypeptide(L)' 'MNPEHYSLVIQWDPRDDIYVVTVPELPGCRTHGKTYEKAIKNALEVIELWIEDAQKAGEPIPPPMVAA' A
#
# COMPACT_ATOMS: atom_id res chain seq x y z
N MET A 1 -5.51 -13.85 -4.52
CA MET A 1 -4.31 -12.99 -4.49
C MET A 1 -4.11 -12.57 -3.04
N ASN A 2 -2.91 -12.67 -2.47
CA ASN A 2 -2.67 -12.27 -1.08
C ASN A 2 -2.23 -10.78 -1.05
N PRO A 3 -2.99 -9.87 -0.41
CA PRO A 3 -2.62 -8.46 -0.24
C PRO A 3 -1.25 -8.26 0.43
N GLU A 4 -0.83 -9.19 1.28
CA GLU A 4 0.42 -9.08 2.06
C GLU A 4 1.69 -9.26 1.21
N HIS A 5 1.57 -9.66 -0.05
CA HIS A 5 2.73 -9.88 -0.91
C HIS A 5 3.17 -8.61 -1.67
N TYR A 6 2.36 -7.54 -1.67
CA TYR A 6 2.72 -6.29 -2.32
C TYR A 6 3.84 -5.57 -1.57
N SER A 7 4.72 -4.91 -2.33
CA SER A 7 5.84 -4.18 -1.76
C SER A 7 5.38 -2.92 -1.03
N LEU A 8 5.92 -2.69 0.17
CA LEU A 8 5.70 -1.45 0.92
C LEU A 8 6.98 -0.61 0.90
N VAL A 9 6.90 0.59 0.32
CA VAL A 9 7.95 1.60 0.46
C VAL A 9 7.53 2.55 1.56
N ILE A 10 8.29 2.55 2.66
CA ILE A 10 8.01 3.37 3.85
C ILE A 10 9.07 4.47 3.95
N GLN A 11 8.62 5.72 4.06
CA GLN A 11 9.49 6.90 4.15
C GLN A 11 9.04 7.84 5.26
N TRP A 12 9.98 8.43 5.98
CA TRP A 12 9.69 9.44 6.99
C TRP A 12 9.35 10.79 6.35
N ASP A 13 8.23 11.40 6.75
CA ASP A 13 7.88 12.78 6.39
C ASP A 13 8.06 13.70 7.62
N PRO A 14 9.11 14.53 7.66
CA PRO A 14 9.39 15.40 8.78
C PRO A 14 8.42 16.59 8.90
N ARG A 15 7.58 16.87 7.89
CA ARG A 15 6.63 17.99 7.92
C ARG A 15 5.45 17.68 8.84
N ASP A 16 5.01 16.44 8.82
CA ASP A 16 3.81 15.97 9.52
C ASP A 16 4.13 14.97 10.66
N ASP A 17 5.41 14.62 10.85
CA ASP A 17 5.88 13.68 11.89
C ASP A 17 5.23 12.28 11.71
N ILE A 18 5.25 11.77 10.48
CA ILE A 18 4.61 10.51 10.08
C ILE A 18 5.49 9.67 9.15
N TYR A 19 5.22 8.38 9.12
CA TYR A 19 5.69 7.48 8.07
C TYR A 19 4.65 7.40 6.96
N VAL A 20 5.06 7.74 5.74
CA VAL A 20 4.26 7.60 4.52
C VAL A 20 4.58 6.24 3.90
N VAL A 21 3.54 5.52 3.48
CA VAL A 21 3.65 4.25 2.77
C VAL A 21 3.10 4.40 1.37
N THR A 22 3.85 3.95 0.38
CA THR A 22 3.39 3.81 -1.00
C THR A 22 3.57 2.37 -1.46
N VAL A 23 2.67 1.89 -2.31
CA VAL A 23 2.73 0.56 -2.93
C VAL A 23 3.06 0.73 -4.41
N PRO A 24 4.31 0.54 -4.84
CA PRO A 24 4.74 0.85 -6.21
C PRO A 24 3.95 0.10 -7.28
N GLU A 25 3.50 -1.12 -6.99
CA GLU A 25 2.72 -1.95 -7.90
C GLU A 25 1.27 -1.47 -8.08
N LEU A 26 0.73 -0.69 -7.13
CA LEU A 26 -0.66 -0.24 -7.11
C LEU A 26 -0.73 1.28 -7.24
N PRO A 27 -0.89 1.82 -8.47
CA PRO A 27 -0.88 3.26 -8.71
C PRO A 27 -1.85 4.02 -7.82
N GLY A 28 -1.35 5.06 -7.14
CA GLY A 28 -2.14 5.89 -6.24
C GLY A 28 -2.41 5.29 -4.86
N CYS A 29 -2.05 4.02 -4.61
CA CYS A 29 -2.18 3.41 -3.29
C CYS A 29 -1.13 4.00 -2.33
N ARG A 30 -1.58 4.93 -1.48
CA ARG A 30 -0.75 5.63 -0.51
C ARG A 30 -1.49 5.81 0.80
N THR A 31 -0.77 5.60 1.90
CA THR A 31 -1.28 5.84 3.25
C THR A 31 -0.17 6.35 4.16
N HIS A 32 -0.45 6.52 5.44
CA HIS A 32 0.54 6.94 6.42
C HIS A 32 0.20 6.44 7.83
N GLY A 33 1.16 6.52 8.74
CA GLY A 33 0.96 6.26 10.17
C GLY A 33 2.04 6.92 11.03
N LYS A 34 1.74 7.18 12.30
CA LYS A 34 2.70 7.79 13.25
C LYS A 34 3.85 6.86 13.66
N THR A 35 3.68 5.56 13.46
CA THR A 35 4.70 4.54 13.72
C THR A 35 4.75 3.57 12.54
N TYR A 36 5.82 2.78 12.44
CA TYR A 36 5.93 1.73 11.42
C TYR A 36 4.75 0.76 11.49
N GLU A 37 4.36 0.30 12.69
CA GLU A 37 3.26 -0.63 12.89
C GLU A 37 1.93 -0.05 12.41
N LYS A 38 1.66 1.23 12.74
CA LYS A 38 0.44 1.90 12.30
C LYS A 38 0.44 2.13 10.78
N ALA A 39 1.60 2.48 10.22
CA ALA A 39 1.77 2.70 8.79
C ALA A 39 1.55 1.41 7.99
N ILE A 40 2.13 0.29 8.44
CA ILE A 40 1.94 -1.04 7.85
C ILE A 40 0.49 -1.50 7.98
N LYS A 41 -0.12 -1.37 9.16
CA LYS A 41 -1.53 -1.74 9.35
C LYS A 41 -2.43 -0.98 8.36
N ASN A 42 -2.24 0.34 8.28
CA ASN A 42 -3.01 1.15 7.36
C ASN A 42 -2.72 0.78 5.89
N ALA A 43 -1.50 0.33 5.57
CA ALA A 43 -1.12 -0.07 4.21
C ALA A 43 -1.89 -1.32 3.76
N LEU A 44 -1.98 -2.32 4.63
CA LEU A 44 -2.76 -3.53 4.35
C LEU A 44 -4.25 -3.20 4.11
N GLU A 45 -4.83 -2.33 4.94
CA GLU A 45 -6.22 -1.87 4.77
C GLU A 45 -6.45 -1.18 3.42
N VAL A 46 -5.55 -0.27 2.99
CA VAL A 46 -5.72 0.43 1.70
C VAL A 46 -5.41 -0.44 0.48
N ILE A 47 -4.55 -1.45 0.60
CA ILE A 47 -4.31 -2.43 -0.46
C ILE A 47 -5.58 -3.24 -0.71
N GLU A 48 -6.22 -3.73 0.35
CA GLU A 48 -7.49 -4.47 0.24
C GLU A 48 -8.57 -3.62 -0.44
N LEU A 49 -8.75 -2.38 0.02
CA LEU A 49 -9.71 -1.44 -0.58
C LEU A 49 -9.40 -1.17 -2.07
N TRP A 50 -8.13 -0.94 -2.41
CA TRP A 50 -7.72 -0.70 -3.80
C TRP A 50 -8.05 -1.90 -4.69
N ILE A 51 -7.77 -3.12 -4.23
CA ILE A 51 -8.06 -4.37 -4.96
C ILE A 51 -9.56 -4.55 -5.14
N GLU A 52 -10.37 -4.30 -4.11
CA GLU A 52 -11.82 -4.38 -4.21
C GLU A 52 -12.39 -3.38 -5.23
N ASP A 53 -11.89 -2.15 -5.24
CA ASP A 53 -12.36 -1.12 -6.16
C ASP A 53 -11.97 -1.44 -7.61
N ALA A 54 -10.74 -1.92 -7.84
CA ALA A 54 -10.32 -2.41 -9.15
C ALA A 54 -11.19 -3.58 -9.64
N GLN A 55 -11.54 -4.52 -8.76
CA GLN A 55 -12.46 -5.62 -9.09
C GLN A 55 -13.85 -5.13 -9.46
N LYS A 56 -14.42 -4.18 -8.69
CA LYS A 56 -15.74 -3.58 -8.97
C LYS A 56 -15.74 -2.82 -10.29
N ALA A 57 -14.63 -2.18 -10.64
CA ALA A 57 -14.45 -1.46 -11.89
C ALA A 57 -14.14 -2.36 -13.10
N GLY A 58 -13.82 -3.64 -12.87
CA GLY A 58 -13.37 -4.55 -13.92
C GLY A 58 -11.96 -4.22 -14.45
N GLU A 59 -11.16 -3.54 -13.65
CA GLU A 59 -9.80 -3.14 -14.00
C GLU A 59 -8.79 -4.25 -13.69
N PRO A 60 -7.70 -4.37 -14.47
CA PRO A 60 -6.66 -5.34 -14.20
C PRO A 60 -5.91 -4.98 -12.91
N ILE A 61 -5.69 -5.98 -12.05
CA ILE A 61 -4.90 -5.84 -10.83
C ILE A 61 -3.44 -6.25 -11.13
N PRO A 62 -2.46 -5.34 -11.02
CA PRO A 62 -1.05 -5.65 -11.21
C PRO A 62 -0.57 -6.69 -10.18
N PRO A 63 0.28 -7.67 -10.54
CA PRO A 63 0.80 -8.63 -9.58
C PRO A 63 1.87 -8.01 -8.66
N PRO A 64 2.08 -8.57 -7.45
CA PRO A 64 3.18 -8.17 -6.58
C PRO A 64 4.57 -8.35 -7.21
N MET A 65 5.52 -7.50 -6.81
CA MET A 65 6.92 -7.68 -7.18
C MET A 65 7.53 -8.87 -6.44
N VAL A 66 8.39 -9.63 -7.11
CA VAL A 66 9.10 -10.77 -6.51
C VAL A 66 10.58 -10.40 -6.38
N ALA A 67 11.16 -10.63 -5.20
CA ALA A 67 12.60 -10.48 -5.02
C ALA A 67 13.36 -11.46 -5.93
N ALA A 68 14.43 -10.97 -6.56
CA ALA A 68 15.31 -11.76 -7.42
C ALA A 68 16.23 -12.70 -6.63
#